data_AF-A0A0E3WF79-F1
#
_entry.id   AF-A0A0E3WF79-F1
#
_cell.length_a   1.000
_cell.length_b   1.000
_cell.length_c   1.000
_cell.angle_alpha   90.00
_cell.angle_beta   90.00
_cell.angle_gamma   90.00
#
_symmetry.space_group_name_H-M   'P 1'
#
loop_
_entity.id
_entity.type
_entity.pdbx_description
1 polymer ?
#
loop_
_entity_poly.entity_id
_entity_poly.type
_entity_poly.pdbx_seq_one_letter_code
_entity_poly.pdbx_strand_id
1 'polypeptide(L)'
;MIHKMKLSRFWRLSLSLLLLGIGQRLMYTGVVSPWARDRGLPVLLLVLSLVALVLGIALLLPLLVWFYKLHRSDKRLPKLILAYLLTAVTLGFIIGGFGQLLYDHTSFAYDAVRIGVWTMSTIVQSVLKVILCFGLVSIHKNLPIRERRNCLWLPLVGVLMESICIVLLNYWLPTVGSVLASVIDAIVLIVTLYYFSYLVKETSR
;
A
#
# COMPACT_ATOMS: atom_id res chain seq x y z
N MET A 1 -7.10 13.48 -27.16
CA MET A 1 -5.82 12.71 -27.05
C MET A 1 -5.22 12.75 -25.63
N ILE A 2 -5.16 13.92 -24.98
CA ILE A 2 -4.64 14.10 -23.61
C ILE A 2 -5.39 13.26 -22.55
N HIS A 3 -6.71 13.13 -22.67
CA HIS A 3 -7.51 12.33 -21.73
C HIS A 3 -7.24 10.81 -21.85
N LYS A 4 -7.04 10.30 -23.07
CA LYS A 4 -6.65 8.89 -23.32
C LYS A 4 -5.26 8.57 -22.74
N MET A 5 -4.30 9.51 -22.81
CA MET A 5 -2.98 9.33 -22.21
C MET A 5 -3.01 9.33 -20.67
N LYS A 6 -3.86 10.16 -20.06
CA LYS A 6 -4.07 10.15 -18.60
C LYS A 6 -4.70 8.83 -18.13
N LEU A 7 -5.74 8.36 -18.82
CA LEU A 7 -6.42 7.11 -18.51
C LEU A 7 -5.51 5.88 -18.70
N SER A 8 -4.73 5.84 -19.79
CA SER A 8 -3.77 4.76 -20.04
C SER A 8 -2.70 4.66 -18.96
N ARG A 9 -2.17 5.81 -18.51
CA ARG A 9 -1.19 5.85 -17.41
C ARG A 9 -1.80 5.44 -16.07
N PHE A 10 -3.03 5.86 -15.80
CA PHE A 10 -3.78 5.43 -14.62
C PHE A 10 -4.02 3.92 -14.65
N TRP A 11 -4.48 3.35 -15.76
CA TRP A 11 -4.70 1.91 -15.89
C TRP A 11 -3.42 1.10 -15.70
N ARG A 12 -2.30 1.54 -16.30
CA ARG A 12 -0.99 0.90 -16.10
C ARG A 12 -0.55 0.96 -14.64
N LEU A 13 -0.76 2.08 -13.96
CA LEU A 13 -0.46 2.22 -12.54
C LEU A 13 -1.33 1.27 -11.71
N SER A 14 -2.63 1.27 -11.92
CA SER A 14 -3.57 0.40 -11.20
C SER A 14 -3.28 -1.08 -11.39
N LEU A 15 -3.06 -1.50 -12.64
CA LEU A 15 -2.71 -2.89 -12.95
C LEU A 15 -1.37 -3.28 -12.32
N SER A 16 -0.37 -2.37 -12.35
CA SER A 16 0.91 -2.62 -11.71
C SER A 16 0.79 -2.81 -10.19
N LEU A 17 -0.01 -1.99 -9.51
CA LEU A 17 -0.22 -2.07 -8.06
C LEU A 17 -0.93 -3.38 -7.68
N LEU A 18 -1.93 -3.80 -8.45
CA LEU A 18 -2.61 -5.09 -8.23
C LEU A 18 -1.67 -6.27 -8.41
N LEU A 19 -0.91 -6.30 -9.49
CA LEU A 19 0.05 -7.38 -9.77
C LEU A 19 1.15 -7.47 -8.72
N LEU A 20 1.66 -6.32 -8.26
CA LEU A 20 2.65 -6.28 -7.19
C LEU A 20 2.08 -6.79 -5.86
N GLY A 21 0.87 -6.35 -5.47
CA GLY A 21 0.23 -6.81 -4.24
C GLY A 21 -0.03 -8.32 -4.25
N ILE A 22 -0.67 -8.81 -5.33
CA ILE A 22 -0.91 -10.25 -5.53
C ILE A 22 0.39 -11.03 -5.51
N GLY A 23 1.40 -10.57 -6.26
CA GLY A 23 2.71 -11.21 -6.36
C GLY A 23 3.41 -11.33 -5.01
N GLN A 24 3.43 -10.27 -4.20
CA GLN A 24 4.04 -10.27 -2.87
C GLN A 24 3.36 -11.27 -1.92
N ARG A 25 2.03 -11.33 -1.91
CA ARG A 25 1.30 -12.27 -1.04
C ARG A 25 1.40 -13.71 -1.51
N LEU A 26 1.34 -13.96 -2.81
CA LEU A 26 1.56 -15.31 -3.35
C LEU A 26 2.97 -15.81 -3.00
N MET A 27 3.98 -14.94 -3.01
CA MET A 27 5.34 -15.29 -2.58
C MET A 27 5.35 -15.72 -1.11
N TYR A 28 4.76 -14.90 -0.25
CA TYR A 28 4.70 -15.18 1.18
C TYR A 28 3.94 -16.47 1.47
N THR A 29 2.78 -16.69 0.84
CA THR A 29 1.98 -17.91 1.00
C THR A 29 2.71 -19.13 0.44
N GLY A 30 3.35 -19.01 -0.72
CA GLY A 30 4.11 -20.12 -1.33
C GLY A 30 5.36 -20.53 -0.54
N VAL A 31 6.02 -19.59 0.15
CA VAL A 31 7.25 -19.83 0.91
C VAL A 31 6.98 -20.22 2.37
N VAL A 32 5.97 -19.60 3.00
CA VAL A 32 5.77 -19.65 4.46
C VAL A 32 4.55 -20.47 4.88
N SER A 33 3.54 -20.65 4.01
CA SER A 33 2.28 -21.28 4.43
C SER A 33 2.38 -22.82 4.50
N PRO A 34 2.04 -23.44 5.64
CA PRO A 34 1.94 -24.91 5.77
C PRO A 34 0.95 -25.49 4.75
N TRP A 35 -0.16 -24.79 4.52
CA TRP A 35 -1.21 -25.20 3.59
C TRP A 35 -0.69 -25.39 2.15
N ALA A 36 0.20 -24.51 1.68
CA ALA A 36 0.77 -24.61 0.35
C ALA A 36 1.69 -25.83 0.23
N ARG A 37 2.45 -26.11 1.30
CA ARG A 37 3.37 -27.25 1.40
C ARG A 37 2.61 -28.58 1.44
N ASP A 38 1.54 -28.65 2.21
CA ASP A 38 0.71 -29.86 2.37
C ASP A 38 -0.01 -30.25 1.08
N ARG A 39 -0.29 -29.27 0.20
CA ARG A 39 -0.95 -29.49 -1.09
C ARG A 39 0.00 -29.62 -2.28
N GLY A 40 1.33 -29.56 -2.06
CA GLY A 40 2.31 -29.63 -3.15
C GLY A 40 2.24 -28.43 -4.11
N LEU A 41 1.67 -27.30 -3.68
CA LEU A 41 1.53 -26.08 -4.47
C LEU A 41 2.65 -25.02 -4.31
N PRO A 42 3.72 -25.19 -3.50
CA PRO A 42 4.59 -24.06 -3.17
C PRO A 42 5.35 -23.54 -4.40
N VAL A 43 5.78 -24.44 -5.29
CA VAL A 43 6.49 -24.09 -6.54
C VAL A 43 5.58 -23.32 -7.49
N LEU A 44 4.34 -23.78 -7.68
CA LEU A 44 3.36 -23.10 -8.55
C LEU A 44 3.06 -21.68 -8.06
N LEU A 45 2.82 -21.52 -6.76
CA LEU A 45 2.53 -20.21 -6.15
C LEU A 45 3.73 -19.27 -6.26
N LEU A 46 4.95 -19.79 -6.11
CA LEU A 46 6.18 -19.02 -6.23
C LEU A 46 6.43 -18.58 -7.68
N VAL A 47 6.17 -19.43 -8.66
CA VAL A 47 6.27 -19.06 -10.09
C VAL A 47 5.22 -18.00 -10.45
N LEU A 48 3.96 -18.20 -10.06
CA LEU A 48 2.88 -17.22 -10.28
C LEU A 48 3.20 -15.87 -9.60
N SER A 49 3.75 -15.92 -8.39
CA SER A 49 4.23 -14.74 -7.68
C SER A 49 5.30 -13.99 -8.47
N LEU A 50 6.35 -14.68 -8.93
CA LEU A 50 7.42 -14.06 -9.71
C LEU A 50 6.92 -13.43 -10.99
N VAL A 51 6.03 -14.12 -11.72
CA VAL A 51 5.42 -13.59 -12.95
C VAL A 51 4.63 -12.31 -12.64
N ALA A 52 3.79 -12.33 -11.61
CA ALA A 52 3.02 -11.15 -11.20
C ALA A 52 3.94 -9.99 -10.78
N LEU A 53 5.00 -10.25 -10.02
CA LEU A 53 5.96 -9.23 -9.61
C LEU A 53 6.71 -8.63 -10.80
N VAL A 54 7.24 -9.47 -11.70
CA VAL A 54 7.99 -9.00 -12.88
C VAL A 54 7.10 -8.15 -13.79
N LEU A 55 5.87 -8.60 -14.06
CA LEU A 55 4.91 -7.83 -14.85
C LEU A 55 4.52 -6.52 -14.15
N GLY A 56 4.30 -6.57 -12.84
CA GLY A 56 4.03 -5.39 -12.03
C GLY A 56 5.15 -4.35 -12.10
N ILE A 57 6.40 -4.78 -11.93
CA ILE A 57 7.59 -3.90 -12.04
C ILE A 57 7.72 -3.36 -13.47
N ALA A 58 7.56 -4.20 -14.49
CA ALA A 58 7.67 -3.79 -15.90
C ALA A 58 6.64 -2.71 -16.28
N LEU A 59 5.44 -2.75 -15.68
CA LEU A 59 4.42 -1.72 -15.86
C LEU A 59 4.70 -0.45 -15.03
N LEU A 60 5.22 -0.60 -13.82
CA LEU A 60 5.45 0.51 -12.88
C LEU A 60 6.69 1.34 -13.24
N LEU A 61 7.79 0.70 -13.64
CA LEU A 61 9.09 1.35 -13.79
C LEU A 61 9.08 2.47 -14.86
N PRO A 62 8.47 2.30 -16.05
CA PRO A 62 8.33 3.40 -17.01
C PRO A 62 7.51 4.58 -16.48
N LEU A 63 6.49 4.31 -15.65
CA LEU A 63 5.67 5.35 -15.02
C LEU A 63 6.48 6.15 -13.99
N LEU A 64 7.26 5.47 -13.15
CA LEU A 64 8.13 6.11 -12.17
C LEU A 64 9.19 6.98 -12.85
N VAL A 65 9.85 6.47 -13.89
CA VAL A 65 10.85 7.23 -14.66
C VAL A 65 10.22 8.47 -15.31
N TRP A 66 9.04 8.32 -15.90
CA TRP A 66 8.30 9.44 -16.48
C TRP A 66 7.93 10.49 -15.42
N PHE A 67 7.38 10.06 -14.28
CA PHE A 67 6.97 10.95 -13.20
C PHE A 67 8.16 11.70 -12.59
N TYR A 68 9.26 11.00 -12.36
CA TYR A 68 10.49 11.58 -11.83
C TYR A 68 11.08 12.60 -12.81
N LYS A 69 11.20 12.26 -14.10
CA LYS A 69 11.71 13.21 -15.11
C LYS A 69 10.84 14.46 -15.20
N LEU A 70 9.52 14.32 -15.09
CA LEU A 70 8.58 15.44 -15.15
C LEU A 70 8.70 16.37 -13.94
N HIS A 71 8.89 15.80 -12.74
CA HIS A 71 8.84 16.55 -11.46
C HIS A 71 10.20 16.69 -10.77
N ARG A 72 11.32 16.40 -11.45
CA ARG A 72 12.66 16.39 -10.85
C ARG A 72 13.06 17.74 -10.23
N SER A 73 12.56 18.83 -10.82
CA SER A 73 12.89 20.20 -10.39
C SER A 73 12.04 20.66 -9.20
N ASP A 74 10.97 19.94 -8.86
CA ASP A 74 10.15 20.27 -7.70
C ASP A 74 10.81 19.78 -6.41
N LYS A 75 11.28 20.74 -5.59
CA LYS A 75 11.91 20.49 -4.29
C LYS A 75 11.00 19.77 -3.30
N ARG A 76 9.67 19.74 -3.53
CA ARG A 76 8.69 19.03 -2.69
C ARG A 76 8.79 17.52 -2.86
N LEU A 77 9.12 17.03 -4.07
CA LEU A 77 9.16 15.60 -4.38
C LEU A 77 10.20 14.82 -3.54
N PRO A 78 11.50 15.19 -3.51
CA PRO A 78 12.47 14.47 -2.70
C PRO A 78 12.19 14.59 -1.20
N LYS A 79 11.67 15.75 -0.74
CA LYS A 79 11.27 15.94 0.66
C LYS A 79 10.12 15.02 1.07
N LEU A 80 9.11 14.88 0.21
CA LEU A 80 7.97 14.00 0.45
C LEU A 80 8.42 12.53 0.53
N ILE A 81 9.24 12.08 -0.42
CA ILE A 81 9.76 10.70 -0.46
C ILE A 81 10.62 10.43 0.79
N LEU A 82 11.54 11.35 1.13
CA LEU A 82 12.38 11.21 2.31
C LEU A 82 11.56 11.18 3.60
N ALA A 83 10.58 12.09 3.74
CA ALA A 83 9.70 12.11 4.90
C ALA A 83 8.89 10.81 5.03
N TYR A 84 8.37 10.29 3.92
CA TYR A 84 7.67 9.01 3.90
C TYR A 84 8.57 7.86 4.35
N LEU A 85 9.77 7.73 3.77
CA LEU A 85 10.72 6.67 4.12
C LEU A 85 11.14 6.75 5.58
N LEU A 86 11.53 7.94 6.03
CA LEU A 86 11.98 8.15 7.41
C LEU A 86 10.86 7.83 8.40
N THR A 87 9.62 8.27 8.12
CA THR A 87 8.45 7.98 8.97
C THR A 87 8.10 6.50 8.97
N ALA A 88 8.15 5.83 7.81
CA ALA A 88 7.86 4.41 7.70
C ALA A 88 8.88 3.56 8.47
N VAL A 89 10.16 3.89 8.37
CA VAL A 89 11.24 3.19 9.07
C VAL A 89 11.15 3.42 10.58
N THR A 90 11.00 4.68 11.02
CA THR A 90 10.91 4.98 12.46
C THR A 90 9.69 4.33 13.10
N LEU A 91 8.51 4.41 12.47
CA LEU A 91 7.31 3.73 12.98
C LEU A 91 7.46 2.21 12.96
N GLY A 92 8.14 1.64 11.96
CA GLY A 92 8.46 0.21 11.92
C GLY A 92 9.29 -0.22 13.14
N PHE A 93 10.35 0.52 13.48
CA PHE A 93 11.15 0.26 14.67
C PHE A 93 10.36 0.44 15.96
N ILE A 94 9.52 1.48 16.05
CA ILE A 94 8.68 1.73 17.24
C ILE A 94 7.70 0.56 17.44
N ILE A 95 6.95 0.18 16.41
CA ILE A 95 5.95 -0.89 16.50
C ILE A 95 6.62 -2.23 16.81
N GLY A 96 7.74 -2.54 16.15
CA GLY A 96 8.50 -3.77 16.40
C GLY A 96 9.09 -3.80 17.82
N GLY A 97 9.69 -2.71 18.27
CA GLY A 97 10.26 -2.57 19.60
C GLY A 97 9.21 -2.65 20.71
N PHE A 98 8.06 -1.98 20.54
CA PHE A 98 6.93 -2.12 21.46
C PHE A 98 6.38 -3.54 21.48
N GLY A 99 6.30 -4.20 20.33
CA GLY A 99 5.92 -5.61 20.24
C GLY A 99 6.85 -6.51 21.04
N GLN A 100 8.16 -6.32 20.89
CA GLN A 100 9.15 -7.10 21.64
C GLN A 100 9.08 -6.82 23.15
N LEU A 101 8.97 -5.55 23.57
CA LEU A 101 8.81 -5.20 24.99
C LEU A 101 7.54 -5.79 25.59
N LEU A 102 6.43 -5.79 24.84
CA LEU A 102 5.20 -6.43 25.29
C LEU A 102 5.41 -7.93 25.48
N TYR A 103 6.07 -8.61 24.55
CA TYR A 103 6.33 -10.03 24.69
C TYR A 103 7.25 -10.36 25.87
N ASP A 104 8.34 -9.60 26.05
CA ASP A 104 9.36 -9.88 27.05
C ASP A 104 8.91 -9.54 28.48
N HIS A 105 7.99 -8.57 28.65
CA HIS A 105 7.58 -8.05 29.95
C HIS A 105 6.11 -8.30 30.34
N THR A 106 5.34 -9.02 29.52
CA THR A 106 3.97 -9.41 29.87
C THR A 106 3.74 -10.90 29.65
N SER A 107 2.70 -11.45 30.27
CA SER A 107 2.26 -12.84 30.09
C SER A 107 1.48 -13.07 28.78
N PHE A 108 1.50 -12.12 27.83
CA PHE A 108 0.79 -12.27 26.57
C PHE A 108 1.40 -13.39 25.72
N ALA A 109 0.53 -14.20 25.12
CA ALA A 109 0.95 -15.21 24.15
C ALA A 109 1.64 -14.56 22.95
N TYR A 110 2.70 -15.21 22.44
CA TYR A 110 3.46 -14.73 21.27
C TYR A 110 2.54 -14.43 20.08
N ASP A 111 1.55 -15.28 19.83
CA ASP A 111 0.61 -15.11 18.72
C ASP A 111 -0.24 -13.84 18.87
N ALA A 112 -0.66 -13.49 20.09
CA ALA A 112 -1.42 -12.27 20.34
C ALA A 112 -0.57 -11.02 20.09
N VAL A 113 0.67 -11.01 20.55
CA VAL A 113 1.63 -9.91 20.31
C VAL A 113 1.94 -9.79 18.81
N ARG A 114 2.18 -10.91 18.14
CA ARG A 114 2.45 -10.97 16.69
C ARG A 114 1.29 -10.41 15.88
N ILE A 115 0.04 -10.79 16.21
CA ILE A 115 -1.16 -10.27 15.55
C ILE A 115 -1.31 -8.77 15.79
N GLY A 116 -1.05 -8.29 17.01
CA GLY A 116 -1.07 -6.87 17.35
C GLY A 116 -0.06 -6.05 16.55
N VAL A 117 1.20 -6.49 16.52
CA VAL A 117 2.28 -5.87 15.72
C VAL A 117 1.91 -5.84 14.24
N TRP A 118 1.43 -6.97 13.70
CA TRP A 118 1.01 -7.07 12.31
C TRP A 118 -0.14 -6.11 11.99
N THR A 119 -1.15 -6.03 12.86
CA THR A 119 -2.31 -5.14 12.70
C THR A 119 -1.89 -3.67 12.70
N MET A 120 -1.08 -3.27 13.70
CA MET A 120 -0.61 -1.89 13.82
C MET A 120 0.26 -1.48 12.63
N SER A 121 1.17 -2.36 12.21
CA SER A 121 2.02 -2.09 11.04
C SER A 121 1.19 -1.94 9.75
N THR A 122 0.15 -2.75 9.57
CA THR A 122 -0.75 -2.69 8.41
C THR A 122 -1.50 -1.36 8.38
N ILE A 123 -2.15 -0.97 9.49
CA ILE A 123 -2.89 0.30 9.59
C ILE A 123 -1.97 1.50 9.29
N VAL A 124 -0.81 1.54 9.94
CA VAL A 124 0.15 2.64 9.76
C VAL A 124 0.66 2.71 8.33
N GLN A 125 0.99 1.56 7.71
CA GLN A 125 1.44 1.53 6.32
C GLN A 125 0.36 2.04 5.36
N SER A 126 -0.90 1.62 5.52
CA SER A 126 -1.98 2.06 4.63
C SER A 126 -2.26 3.56 4.79
N VAL A 127 -2.22 4.10 6.01
CA VAL A 127 -2.30 5.56 6.26
C VAL A 127 -1.15 6.31 5.57
N LEU A 128 0.09 5.85 5.73
CA LEU A 128 1.26 6.48 5.11
C LEU A 128 1.18 6.44 3.58
N LYS A 129 0.70 5.34 2.99
CA LYS A 129 0.48 5.22 1.54
C LYS A 129 -0.55 6.24 1.02
N VAL A 130 -1.64 6.46 1.75
CA VAL A 130 -2.66 7.47 1.39
C VAL A 130 -2.06 8.87 1.41
N ILE A 131 -1.30 9.20 2.45
CA ILE A 131 -0.61 10.50 2.57
C ILE A 131 0.38 10.69 1.43
N LEU A 132 1.15 9.65 1.09
CA LEU A 132 2.07 9.66 -0.04
C LEU A 132 1.33 9.89 -1.36
N CYS A 133 0.24 9.16 -1.61
CA CYS A 133 -0.58 9.31 -2.82
C CYS A 133 -1.13 10.74 -2.94
N PHE A 134 -1.65 11.30 -1.85
CA PHE A 134 -2.12 12.67 -1.81
C PHE A 134 -1.01 13.67 -2.13
N GLY A 135 0.19 13.49 -1.56
CA GLY A 135 1.33 14.36 -1.82
C GLY A 135 1.79 14.27 -3.28
N LEU A 136 1.88 13.06 -3.84
CA LEU A 136 2.27 12.84 -5.23
C LEU A 136 1.27 13.44 -6.23
N VAL A 137 -0.03 13.27 -5.99
CA VAL A 137 -1.07 13.88 -6.85
C VAL A 137 -1.07 15.41 -6.70
N SER A 138 -0.86 15.93 -5.49
CA SER A 138 -0.77 17.37 -5.27
C SER A 138 0.41 18.00 -6.00
N ILE A 139 1.58 17.34 -6.00
CA ILE A 139 2.74 17.74 -6.81
C ILE A 139 2.40 17.65 -8.31
N HIS A 140 1.79 16.53 -8.74
CA HIS A 140 1.44 16.30 -10.14
C HIS A 140 0.55 17.39 -10.73
N LYS A 141 -0.40 17.87 -9.93
CA LYS A 141 -1.35 18.93 -10.31
C LYS A 141 -0.90 20.34 -9.90
N ASN A 142 0.29 20.47 -9.29
CA ASN A 142 0.84 21.72 -8.75
C ASN A 142 -0.12 22.46 -7.79
N LEU A 143 -0.73 21.72 -6.87
CA LEU A 143 -1.76 22.23 -5.95
C LEU A 143 -1.20 22.52 -4.54
N PRO A 144 -1.76 23.51 -3.81
CA PRO A 144 -1.38 23.77 -2.43
C PRO A 144 -1.86 22.64 -1.50
N ILE A 145 -0.90 21.92 -0.91
CA ILE A 145 -1.13 20.77 -0.02
C ILE A 145 -1.94 21.16 1.22
N ARG A 146 -1.69 22.37 1.77
CA ARG A 146 -2.29 22.83 3.04
C ARG A 146 -3.80 23.06 2.93
N GLU A 147 -4.28 23.54 1.78
CA GLU A 147 -5.69 23.88 1.57
C GLU A 147 -6.56 22.65 1.28
N ARG A 148 -5.97 21.57 0.76
CA ARG A 148 -6.67 20.32 0.42
C ARG A 148 -6.59 19.27 1.51
N ARG A 149 -6.11 19.61 2.71
CA ARG A 149 -6.01 18.67 3.83
C ARG A 149 -7.38 18.06 4.16
N ASN A 150 -8.48 18.79 3.98
CA ASN A 150 -9.83 18.27 4.22
C ASN A 150 -10.20 17.13 3.26
N CYS A 151 -9.62 17.08 2.05
CA CYS A 151 -9.82 15.97 1.11
C CYS A 151 -9.17 14.67 1.56
N LEU A 152 -8.23 14.70 2.52
CA LEU A 152 -7.62 13.50 3.08
C LEU A 152 -8.57 12.71 3.99
N TRP A 153 -9.57 13.38 4.58
CA TRP A 153 -10.42 12.78 5.60
C TRP A 153 -11.15 11.54 5.08
N LEU A 154 -11.76 11.65 3.90
CA LEU A 154 -12.59 10.58 3.33
C LEU A 154 -11.75 9.33 2.96
N PRO A 155 -10.61 9.46 2.26
CA PRO A 155 -9.70 8.33 2.03
C PRO A 155 -9.13 7.73 3.32
N LEU A 156 -8.78 8.56 4.32
CA LEU A 156 -8.26 8.07 5.61
C LEU A 156 -9.30 7.24 6.37
N VAL A 157 -10.53 7.73 6.46
CA VAL A 157 -11.64 6.97 7.09
C VAL A 157 -11.90 5.68 6.33
N GLY A 158 -11.88 5.72 5.00
CA GLY A 158 -12.04 4.52 4.17
C GLY A 158 -10.98 3.45 4.46
N VAL A 159 -9.71 3.86 4.52
CA VAL A 159 -8.58 2.95 4.79
C VAL A 159 -8.60 2.41 6.22
N LEU A 160 -9.02 3.20 7.20
CA LEU A 160 -9.17 2.74 8.58
C LEU A 160 -10.29 1.70 8.70
N MET A 161 -11.46 1.96 8.09
CA MET A 161 -12.57 1.00 8.07
C MET A 161 -12.17 -0.29 7.36
N GLU A 162 -11.50 -0.19 6.21
CA GLU A 162 -10.99 -1.34 5.46
C GLU A 162 -10.00 -2.15 6.30
N SER A 163 -9.05 -1.49 6.98
CA SER A 163 -8.07 -2.15 7.82
C SER A 163 -8.73 -2.94 8.96
N ILE A 164 -9.78 -2.38 9.58
CA ILE A 164 -10.57 -3.07 10.61
C ILE A 164 -11.26 -4.31 10.02
N CYS A 165 -11.89 -4.19 8.86
CA CYS A 165 -12.52 -5.31 8.17
C CYS A 165 -11.52 -6.42 7.81
N ILE A 166 -10.33 -6.04 7.35
CA ILE A 166 -9.24 -6.98 7.02
C ILE A 166 -8.76 -7.72 8.27
N VAL A 167 -8.58 -7.02 9.39
CA VAL A 167 -8.14 -7.62 10.65
C VAL A 167 -9.18 -8.63 11.15
N LEU A 168 -10.47 -8.27 11.11
CA LEU A 168 -11.57 -9.18 11.44
C LEU A 168 -11.56 -10.40 10.51
N LEU A 169 -11.47 -10.21 9.20
CA LEU A 169 -11.46 -11.31 8.23
C LEU A 169 -10.24 -12.24 8.43
N ASN A 170 -9.06 -11.69 8.74
CA ASN A 170 -7.85 -12.47 8.99
C ASN A 170 -7.93 -13.28 10.28
N TYR A 171 -8.70 -12.83 11.27
CA TYR A 171 -8.99 -13.61 12.48
C TYR A 171 -9.80 -14.87 12.17
N TRP A 172 -10.80 -14.78 11.27
CA TRP A 172 -11.65 -15.92 10.91
C TRP A 172 -11.02 -16.85 9.87
N LEU A 173 -10.27 -16.30 8.91
CA LEU A 173 -9.71 -17.04 7.76
C LEU A 173 -8.27 -16.56 7.47
N PRO A 174 -7.26 -16.96 8.25
CA PRO A 174 -5.92 -16.38 8.18
C PRO A 174 -5.22 -16.56 6.82
N THR A 175 -5.44 -17.69 6.15
CA THR A 175 -4.79 -17.98 4.87
C THR A 175 -5.44 -17.21 3.71
N VAL A 176 -6.77 -17.21 3.62
CA VAL A 176 -7.52 -16.49 2.57
C VAL A 176 -7.51 -14.99 2.82
N GLY A 177 -7.62 -14.59 4.08
CA GLY A 177 -7.69 -13.19 4.50
C GLY A 177 -6.42 -12.42 4.19
N SER A 178 -5.24 -13.05 4.27
CA SER A 178 -3.98 -12.39 3.92
C SER A 178 -3.84 -12.05 2.42
N VAL A 179 -4.36 -12.90 1.53
CA VAL A 179 -4.37 -12.67 0.08
C VAL A 179 -5.45 -11.65 -0.28
N LEU A 180 -6.66 -11.80 0.28
CA LEU A 180 -7.75 -10.85 0.09
C LEU A 180 -7.33 -9.45 0.56
N ALA A 181 -6.69 -9.34 1.72
CA ALA A 181 -6.20 -8.09 2.27
C ALA A 181 -5.30 -7.33 1.30
N SER A 182 -4.43 -8.02 0.57
CA SER A 182 -3.56 -7.33 -0.40
C SER A 182 -4.27 -6.91 -1.67
N VAL A 183 -5.30 -7.64 -2.09
CA VAL A 183 -6.13 -7.24 -3.23
C VAL A 183 -6.94 -6.01 -2.84
N ILE A 184 -7.53 -6.01 -1.65
CA ILE A 184 -8.33 -4.89 -1.14
C ILE A 184 -7.43 -3.65 -0.93
N ASP A 185 -6.24 -3.80 -0.32
CA ASP A 185 -5.30 -2.67 -0.12
C ASP A 185 -4.87 -2.05 -1.46
N ALA A 186 -4.64 -2.89 -2.48
CA ALA A 186 -4.35 -2.40 -3.84
C ALA A 186 -5.55 -1.69 -4.46
N ILE A 187 -6.78 -2.23 -4.32
CA ILE A 187 -8.01 -1.59 -4.79
C ILE A 187 -8.21 -0.24 -4.09
N VAL A 188 -8.04 -0.16 -2.78
CA VAL A 188 -8.22 1.07 -2.02
C VAL A 188 -7.17 2.11 -2.41
N LEU A 189 -5.94 1.70 -2.68
CA LEU A 189 -4.92 2.61 -3.20
C LEU A 189 -5.29 3.14 -4.60
N ILE A 190 -5.85 2.29 -5.46
CA ILE A 190 -6.35 2.68 -6.80
C ILE A 190 -7.53 3.65 -6.69
N VAL A 191 -8.50 3.36 -5.84
CA VAL A 191 -9.66 4.22 -5.59
C VAL A 191 -9.22 5.55 -5.00
N THR A 192 -8.27 5.55 -4.08
CA THR A 192 -7.68 6.76 -3.49
C THR A 192 -6.97 7.61 -4.53
N LEU A 193 -6.16 6.99 -5.39
CA LEU A 193 -5.51 7.66 -6.52
C LEU A 193 -6.54 8.24 -7.49
N TYR A 194 -7.61 7.50 -7.81
CA TYR A 194 -8.69 7.97 -8.65
C TYR A 194 -9.43 9.16 -8.02
N TYR A 195 -9.72 9.06 -6.72
CA TYR A 195 -10.39 10.09 -5.95
C TYR A 195 -9.62 11.42 -6.01
N PHE A 196 -8.33 11.41 -5.71
CA PHE A 196 -7.49 12.61 -5.77
C PHE A 196 -7.25 13.11 -7.20
N SER A 197 -7.16 12.20 -8.17
CA SER A 197 -6.83 12.57 -9.56
C SER A 197 -8.04 13.13 -10.32
N TYR A 198 -9.25 12.64 -10.06
CA TYR A 198 -10.42 12.92 -10.91
C TYR A 198 -11.66 13.43 -10.17
N LEU A 199 -11.92 12.99 -8.94
CA LEU A 199 -13.16 13.32 -8.21
C LEU A 199 -13.05 14.59 -7.37
N VAL A 200 -11.89 14.88 -6.80
CA VAL A 200 -11.67 16.13 -6.08
C VAL A 200 -11.71 17.27 -7.09
N LYS A 201 -12.87 17.94 -7.18
CA LYS A 201 -13.04 19.18 -7.94
C LYS A 201 -11.97 20.16 -7.49
N GLU A 202 -11.22 20.66 -8.45
CA GLU A 202 -10.25 21.72 -8.23
C GLU A 202 -11.05 22.96 -7.87
N THR A 203 -11.08 23.32 -6.59
CA THR A 203 -11.47 24.66 -6.16
C THR A 203 -10.38 25.60 -6.68
N SER A 204 -10.53 25.99 -7.95
CA SER A 204 -9.84 27.14 -8.52
C SER A 204 -10.34 28.35 -7.75
N ARG A 205 -9.48 28.94 -6.93
CA ARG A 205 -9.56 30.36 -6.64
C ARG A 205 -8.53 31.05 -7.52
#